data_AF-A0A954AYM7-F1
#
_entry.id   AF-A0A954AYM7-F1
#
_cell.length_a   1.000
_cell.length_b   1.000
_cell.length_c   1.000
_cell.angle_alpha   90.00
_cell.angle_beta   90.00
_cell.angle_gamma   90.00
#
_symmetry.space_group_name_H-M   'P 1'
#
loop_
_entity.id
_entity.type
_entity.pdbx_description
1 polymer ?
#
loop_
_entity_poly.entity_id
_entity_poly.type
_entity_poly.pdbx_seq_one_letter_code
_entity_poly.pdbx_strand_id
1 'polypeptide(L)'
;MRAQTLGSAFRRGVFGVLAACALAGAAAFSSATPARAATLMVVGDVNAAPAANLPLYLNLLGSSRDVLFSRAKTSVGSIWLEYQKQSGVTVTQSAAPLTAALLATTDMLVIAPTFDTAMDYTAAELAAVKNFVFGGGKILMVAEAQASAVLANYNAVLQSLGTTIRYTGSRYPDIEKVPAPKPSAYSTGLGPFSLAKYDTLSGGRTIIQASRGPAVVYEKLGGIAPIPLPAGLPLAGTGLLALGWFARRRRRSGDFDGGPGQGR
;
A
#
# COMPACT_ATOMS: atom_id res chain seq x y z
N MET A 1 23.35 -75.65 -28.20
CA MET A 1 23.13 -74.85 -26.98
C MET A 1 23.29 -73.37 -27.32
N ARG A 2 22.19 -72.63 -27.41
CA ARG A 2 22.16 -71.18 -27.68
C ARG A 2 21.61 -70.49 -26.43
N ALA A 3 22.41 -69.65 -25.79
CA ALA A 3 21.98 -68.83 -24.66
C ALA A 3 21.47 -67.48 -25.18
N GLN A 4 20.20 -67.17 -24.91
CA GLN A 4 19.56 -65.89 -25.21
C GLN A 4 19.88 -64.87 -24.11
N THR A 5 20.55 -63.78 -24.48
CA THR A 5 20.72 -62.56 -23.68
C THR A 5 19.54 -61.61 -23.91
N LEU A 6 18.63 -61.53 -22.94
CA LEU A 6 17.58 -60.51 -22.85
C LEU A 6 17.73 -59.78 -21.52
N GLY A 7 18.09 -58.50 -21.53
CA GLY A 7 18.14 -57.73 -20.29
C GLY A 7 18.84 -56.37 -20.34
N SER A 8 18.46 -55.47 -21.26
CA SER A 8 18.99 -54.09 -21.20
C SER A 8 18.01 -52.98 -21.57
N ALA A 9 16.78 -53.30 -22.02
CA ALA A 9 15.86 -52.28 -22.54
C ALA A 9 15.05 -51.51 -21.48
N PHE A 10 14.95 -51.99 -20.23
CA PHE A 10 13.97 -51.43 -19.28
C PHE A 10 14.47 -50.28 -18.38
N ARG A 11 15.77 -49.96 -18.37
CA ARG A 11 16.32 -48.94 -17.44
C ARG A 11 16.40 -47.51 -18.00
N ARG A 12 16.11 -47.28 -19.28
CA ARG A 12 16.25 -45.94 -19.90
C ARG A 12 14.98 -45.08 -19.91
N GLY A 13 13.82 -45.65 -19.57
CA GLY A 13 12.54 -44.91 -19.63
C GLY A 13 12.20 -44.06 -18.39
N VAL A 14 12.72 -44.42 -17.22
CA VAL A 14 12.27 -43.81 -15.94
C VAL A 14 13.01 -42.50 -15.60
N PHE A 15 14.23 -42.31 -16.09
CA PHE A 15 15.01 -41.08 -15.84
C PHE A 15 14.61 -39.90 -16.73
N GLY A 16 13.95 -40.13 -17.87
CA GLY A 16 13.53 -39.06 -18.79
C GLY A 16 12.31 -38.26 -18.31
N VAL A 17 11.39 -38.91 -17.59
CA VAL A 17 10.12 -38.28 -17.17
C VAL A 17 10.31 -37.39 -15.93
N LEU A 18 11.27 -37.71 -15.05
CA LEU A 18 11.57 -36.90 -13.87
C LEU A 18 12.31 -35.58 -14.20
N ALA A 19 13.09 -35.54 -15.28
CA ALA A 19 13.78 -34.32 -15.72
C ALA A 19 12.84 -33.31 -16.39
N ALA A 20 11.78 -33.78 -17.07
CA ALA A 20 10.81 -32.91 -17.74
C ALA A 20 9.89 -32.16 -16.75
N CYS A 21 9.57 -32.74 -15.60
CA CYS A 21 8.78 -32.05 -14.56
C CYS A 21 9.58 -30.99 -13.78
N ALA A 22 10.92 -31.04 -13.80
CA ALA A 22 11.76 -30.08 -13.08
C ALA A 22 11.96 -28.76 -13.85
N LEU A 23 11.94 -28.77 -15.19
CA LEU A 23 12.13 -27.56 -16.01
C LEU A 23 10.85 -26.74 -16.26
N ALA A 24 9.67 -27.34 -16.15
CA ALA A 24 8.40 -26.61 -16.33
C ALA A 24 8.01 -25.72 -15.13
N GLY A 25 8.69 -25.86 -13.98
CA GLY A 25 8.40 -25.10 -12.76
C GLY A 25 9.18 -23.79 -12.60
N ALA A 26 10.18 -23.51 -13.45
CA ALA A 26 11.11 -22.41 -13.23
C ALA A 26 10.77 -21.11 -13.99
N ALA A 27 9.84 -21.13 -14.96
CA ALA A 27 9.59 -20.00 -15.86
C ALA A 27 8.52 -19.00 -15.37
N ALA A 28 7.90 -19.21 -14.21
CA ALA A 28 6.80 -18.35 -13.74
C ALA A 28 7.16 -17.43 -12.56
N PHE A 29 8.44 -17.34 -12.18
CA PHE A 29 8.92 -16.36 -11.20
C PHE A 29 9.43 -15.11 -11.93
N SER A 30 8.61 -14.52 -12.80
CA SER A 30 8.76 -13.08 -13.04
C SER A 30 8.52 -12.44 -11.69
N SER A 31 9.56 -11.86 -11.10
CA SER A 31 9.51 -11.22 -9.79
C SER A 31 8.55 -10.06 -9.88
N ALA A 32 7.26 -10.33 -9.71
CA ALA A 32 6.24 -9.32 -9.59
C ALA A 32 6.70 -8.41 -8.46
N THR A 33 7.09 -7.18 -8.81
CA THR A 33 7.44 -6.17 -7.83
C THR A 33 6.28 -6.15 -6.84
N PRO A 34 6.51 -6.42 -5.54
CA PRO A 34 5.42 -6.52 -4.59
C PRO A 34 4.64 -5.21 -4.68
N ALA A 35 3.38 -5.28 -5.10
CA ALA A 35 2.55 -4.09 -5.23
C ALA A 35 2.51 -3.43 -3.85
N ARG A 36 3.11 -2.25 -3.75
CA ARG A 36 3.13 -1.50 -2.50
C ARG A 36 1.77 -0.83 -2.37
N ALA A 37 1.05 -1.18 -1.31
CA ALA A 37 -0.20 -0.50 -1.00
C ALA A 37 0.10 0.99 -0.76
N ALA A 38 -0.38 1.84 -1.66
CA ALA A 38 -0.28 3.28 -1.51
C ALA A 38 -1.17 3.77 -0.38
N THR A 39 -0.92 5.00 0.06
CA THR A 39 -1.69 5.64 1.12
C THR A 39 -2.28 6.95 0.59
N LEU A 40 -3.61 7.04 0.61
CA LEU A 40 -4.35 8.29 0.43
C LEU A 40 -4.78 8.78 1.82
N MET A 41 -4.40 10.00 2.18
CA MET A 41 -4.81 10.68 3.40
C MET A 41 -5.68 11.87 3.01
N VAL A 42 -6.81 12.02 3.70
CA VAL A 42 -7.79 13.07 3.43
C VAL A 42 -8.07 13.82 4.72
N VAL A 43 -7.98 15.15 4.64
CA VAL A 43 -8.21 16.08 5.74
C VAL A 43 -9.44 16.92 5.43
N GLY A 44 -10.44 16.79 6.29
CA GLY A 44 -11.78 17.33 6.20
C GLY A 44 -11.87 18.84 6.41
N ASP A 45 -10.97 19.64 5.86
CA ASP A 45 -10.84 21.06 6.24
C ASP A 45 -10.38 21.26 7.70
N VAL A 46 -9.31 22.00 7.80
CA VAL A 46 -8.76 22.55 9.02
C VAL A 46 -8.06 23.73 8.43
N ASN A 47 -8.53 24.95 8.67
CA ASN A 47 -7.76 26.16 8.34
C ASN A 47 -6.27 25.89 8.60
N ALA A 48 -5.52 25.71 7.51
CA ALA A 48 -4.42 24.74 7.43
C ALA A 48 -3.29 25.09 8.38
N ALA A 49 -3.19 24.32 9.46
CA ALA A 49 -2.15 24.39 10.47
C ALA A 49 -1.98 25.73 11.20
N PRO A 50 -2.86 26.08 12.17
CA PRO A 50 -2.33 26.72 13.37
C PRO A 50 -1.14 25.88 13.87
N ALA A 51 -0.09 26.50 14.41
CA ALA A 51 1.16 25.80 14.76
C ALA A 51 0.95 24.49 15.55
N ALA A 52 -0.13 24.42 16.35
CA ALA A 52 -0.56 23.23 17.08
C ALA A 52 -0.88 21.99 16.21
N ASN A 53 -1.27 22.15 14.95
CA ASN A 53 -1.62 21.04 14.05
C ASN A 53 -0.46 20.62 13.13
N LEU A 54 0.65 21.36 13.11
CA LEU A 54 1.84 21.01 12.30
C LEU A 54 2.40 19.61 12.59
N PRO A 55 2.44 19.12 13.85
CA PRO A 55 2.89 17.77 14.14
C PRO A 55 2.10 16.68 13.41
N LEU A 56 0.79 16.89 13.16
CA LEU A 56 0.01 15.95 12.36
C LEU A 56 0.57 15.85 10.94
N TYR A 57 0.81 16.98 10.27
CA TYR A 57 1.33 16.98 8.91
C TYR A 57 2.73 16.36 8.83
N LEU A 58 3.57 16.56 9.84
CA LEU A 58 4.86 15.86 9.93
C LEU A 58 4.71 14.33 10.04
N ASN A 59 3.72 13.86 10.80
CA ASN A 59 3.39 12.43 10.83
C ASN A 59 2.83 11.92 9.49
N LEU A 60 2.04 12.73 8.76
CA LEU A 60 1.51 12.36 7.44
C LEU A 60 2.59 12.35 6.36
N LEU A 61 3.59 13.23 6.47
CA LEU A 61 4.80 13.20 5.63
C LEU A 61 5.53 11.85 5.79
N GLY A 62 5.73 11.44 7.05
CA GLY A 62 6.35 10.17 7.38
C GLY A 62 7.73 10.03 6.73
N SER A 63 7.90 8.99 5.91
CA SER A 63 9.17 8.71 5.21
C SER A 63 9.36 9.41 3.86
N SER A 64 8.40 10.24 3.42
CA SER A 64 8.47 10.87 2.10
C SER A 64 9.56 11.93 2.06
N ARG A 65 10.35 11.97 1.00
CA ARG A 65 11.44 12.94 0.78
C ARG A 65 11.13 13.88 -0.35
N ASP A 66 10.56 13.39 -1.45
CA ASP A 66 10.22 14.23 -2.60
C ASP A 66 8.72 14.55 -2.59
N VAL A 67 8.38 15.81 -2.26
CA VAL A 67 6.99 16.26 -2.11
C VAL A 67 6.64 17.23 -3.23
N LEU A 68 5.56 16.94 -3.95
CA LEU A 68 5.01 17.79 -4.99
C LEU A 68 3.66 18.39 -4.56
N PHE A 69 3.56 19.71 -4.54
CA PHE A 69 2.29 20.41 -4.41
C PHE A 69 1.71 20.69 -5.79
N SER A 70 0.51 20.15 -6.01
CA SER A 70 -0.19 20.21 -7.28
C SER A 70 -0.79 21.58 -7.55
N ARG A 71 -0.79 21.99 -8.83
CA ARG A 71 -1.47 23.17 -9.39
C ARG A 71 -1.16 24.50 -8.70
N ALA A 72 0.02 24.64 -8.11
CA ALA A 72 0.39 25.85 -7.39
C ALA A 72 0.49 27.08 -8.30
N LYS A 73 -0.25 28.14 -7.96
CA LYS A 73 -0.26 29.38 -8.75
C LYS A 73 0.69 30.44 -8.19
N THR A 74 0.76 30.64 -6.88
CA THR A 74 1.69 31.59 -6.21
C THR A 74 1.75 31.46 -4.68
N SER A 75 0.77 30.80 -4.05
CA SER A 75 0.64 30.80 -2.58
C SER A 75 1.52 29.77 -1.90
N VAL A 76 2.21 30.19 -0.82
CA VAL A 76 2.96 29.30 0.07
C VAL A 76 2.12 29.06 1.33
N GLY A 77 1.70 27.81 1.56
CA GLY A 77 0.96 27.41 2.76
C GLY A 77 1.88 27.07 3.95
N SER A 78 1.31 27.04 5.16
CA SER A 78 2.01 26.60 6.39
C SER A 78 2.59 25.18 6.27
N ILE A 79 1.85 24.25 5.64
CA ILE A 79 2.29 22.87 5.39
C ILE A 79 3.55 22.85 4.51
N TRP A 80 3.58 23.68 3.45
CA TRP A 80 4.73 23.81 2.57
C TRP A 80 5.97 24.27 3.35
N LEU A 81 5.83 25.36 4.10
CA LEU A 81 6.93 25.92 4.90
C LEU A 81 7.46 24.92 5.91
N GLU A 82 6.57 24.14 6.52
CA GLU A 82 6.96 23.16 7.52
C GLU A 82 7.68 21.95 6.92
N TYR A 83 7.26 21.48 5.75
CA TYR A 83 7.96 20.42 5.03
C TYR A 83 9.33 20.88 4.53
N GLN A 84 9.49 22.12 4.09
CA GLN A 84 10.78 22.67 3.68
C GLN A 84 11.83 22.71 4.80
N LYS A 85 11.40 22.79 6.05
CA LYS A 85 12.32 22.78 7.20
C LYS A 85 12.85 21.38 7.52
N GLN A 86 12.22 20.33 6.99
CA GLN A 86 12.61 18.96 7.31
C GLN A 86 13.88 18.56 6.56
N SER A 87 14.89 18.16 7.31
CA SER A 87 16.17 17.73 6.74
C SER A 87 15.98 16.54 5.79
N GLY A 88 16.49 16.67 4.56
CA GLY A 88 16.41 15.62 3.54
C GLY A 88 15.08 15.53 2.81
N VAL A 89 14.22 16.55 2.96
CA VAL A 89 12.95 16.68 2.22
C VAL A 89 13.09 17.77 1.16
N THR A 90 12.81 17.40 -0.09
CA THR A 90 12.72 18.31 -1.24
C THR A 90 11.25 18.62 -1.49
N VAL A 91 10.87 19.89 -1.36
CA VAL A 91 9.50 20.33 -1.63
C VAL A 91 9.44 21.14 -2.92
N THR A 92 8.64 20.69 -3.86
CA THR A 92 8.43 21.32 -5.17
C THR A 92 6.96 21.61 -5.42
N GLN A 93 6.70 22.59 -6.28
CA GLN A 93 5.35 22.96 -6.69
C GLN A 93 5.30 23.06 -8.20
N SER A 94 4.14 22.77 -8.78
CA SER A 94 3.94 22.87 -10.23
C SER A 94 2.55 23.38 -10.55
N ALA A 95 2.47 24.36 -11.45
CA ALA A 95 1.20 24.78 -12.06
C ALA A 95 0.79 23.86 -13.23
N ALA A 96 1.72 23.06 -13.74
CA ALA A 96 1.53 22.23 -14.92
C ALA A 96 0.55 21.07 -14.65
N PRO A 97 -0.07 20.50 -15.70
CA PRO A 97 -0.87 19.29 -15.56
C PRO A 97 -0.08 18.15 -14.93
N LEU A 98 -0.75 17.35 -14.09
CA LEU A 98 -0.15 16.17 -13.48
C LEU A 98 0.07 15.07 -14.53
N THR A 99 1.33 14.77 -14.83
CA THR A 99 1.72 13.71 -15.77
C THR A 99 2.51 12.62 -15.06
N ALA A 100 2.61 11.45 -15.69
CA ALA A 100 3.43 10.36 -15.17
C ALA A 100 4.91 10.77 -15.01
N ALA A 101 5.44 11.56 -15.95
CA ALA A 101 6.82 12.05 -15.90
C ALA A 101 7.05 12.99 -14.69
N LEU A 102 6.08 13.88 -14.41
CA LEU A 102 6.16 14.78 -13.26
C LEU A 102 6.09 14.02 -11.93
N LEU A 103 5.30 12.94 -11.86
CA LEU A 103 5.11 12.14 -10.64
C LEU A 103 6.18 11.06 -10.44
N ALA A 104 7.04 10.80 -11.43
CA ALA A 104 7.98 9.67 -11.41
C ALA A 104 9.02 9.72 -10.27
N THR A 105 9.39 10.92 -9.84
CA THR A 105 10.36 11.15 -8.75
C THR A 105 9.69 11.66 -7.48
N THR A 106 8.36 11.67 -7.43
CA THR A 106 7.60 12.15 -6.27
C THR A 106 7.37 10.99 -5.32
N ASP A 107 7.57 11.20 -4.02
CA ASP A 107 7.12 10.27 -2.97
C ASP A 107 5.68 10.60 -2.53
N MET A 108 5.37 11.90 -2.47
CA MET A 108 4.11 12.41 -1.95
C MET A 108 3.56 13.55 -2.81
N LEU A 109 2.34 13.37 -3.29
CA LEU A 109 1.54 14.41 -3.93
C LEU A 109 0.64 15.09 -2.90
N VAL A 110 0.71 16.41 -2.81
CA VAL A 110 -0.17 17.24 -1.97
C VAL A 110 -1.16 17.97 -2.88
N ILE A 111 -2.45 17.74 -2.62
CA ILE A 111 -3.56 18.42 -3.27
C ILE A 111 -4.25 19.25 -2.19
N ALA A 112 -4.17 20.57 -2.30
CA ALA A 112 -4.72 21.48 -1.31
C ALA A 112 -5.36 22.72 -1.95
N PRO A 113 -6.43 23.27 -1.34
CA PRO A 113 -7.25 24.37 -1.84
C PRO A 113 -6.46 25.65 -2.12
N THR A 114 -5.41 25.90 -1.34
CA THR A 114 -4.52 27.08 -1.49
C THR A 114 -3.78 27.07 -2.82
N PHE A 115 -3.73 25.93 -3.50
CA PHE A 115 -3.07 25.74 -4.79
C PHE A 115 -4.10 25.54 -5.90
N ASP A 116 -5.15 24.75 -5.66
CA ASP A 116 -6.26 24.58 -6.59
C ASP A 116 -7.59 24.37 -5.86
N THR A 117 -8.39 25.42 -5.76
CA THR A 117 -9.72 25.36 -5.17
C THR A 117 -10.76 24.74 -6.11
N ALA A 118 -10.55 24.82 -7.43
CA ALA A 118 -11.52 24.34 -8.42
C ALA A 118 -11.49 22.82 -8.55
N MET A 119 -10.34 22.19 -8.26
CA MET A 119 -10.11 20.75 -8.41
C MET A 119 -10.39 20.30 -9.84
N ASP A 120 -9.96 21.10 -10.82
CA ASP A 120 -10.28 20.97 -12.25
C ASP A 120 -9.38 19.99 -13.00
N TYR A 121 -8.97 18.91 -12.33
CA TYR A 121 -8.12 17.86 -12.91
C TYR A 121 -8.81 17.16 -14.07
N THR A 122 -8.11 17.06 -15.20
CA THR A 122 -8.59 16.31 -16.35
C THR A 122 -8.56 14.80 -16.10
N ALA A 123 -9.32 14.02 -16.87
CA ALA A 123 -9.31 12.56 -16.78
C ALA A 123 -7.91 11.95 -16.98
N ALA A 124 -7.08 12.55 -17.84
CA ALA A 124 -5.70 12.10 -18.07
C ALA A 124 -4.81 12.32 -16.83
N GLU A 125 -4.96 13.45 -16.15
CA GLU A 125 -4.25 13.73 -14.90
C GLU A 125 -4.69 12.77 -13.80
N LEU A 126 -6.00 12.56 -13.64
CA LEU A 126 -6.53 11.63 -12.64
C LEU A 126 -6.06 10.19 -12.90
N ALA A 127 -5.93 9.78 -14.17
CA ALA A 127 -5.32 8.51 -14.53
C ALA A 127 -3.83 8.44 -14.16
N ALA A 128 -3.07 9.51 -14.36
CA ALA A 128 -1.66 9.59 -13.96
C ALA A 128 -1.51 9.52 -12.42
N VAL A 129 -2.33 10.27 -11.67
CA VAL A 129 -2.37 10.25 -10.20
C VAL A 129 -2.76 8.87 -9.69
N LYS A 130 -3.75 8.23 -10.32
CA LYS A 130 -4.12 6.85 -10.01
C LYS A 130 -2.92 5.92 -10.20
N ASN A 131 -2.25 5.95 -11.35
CA ASN A 131 -1.07 5.12 -11.59
C ASN A 131 0.06 5.38 -10.60
N PHE A 132 0.31 6.64 -10.23
CA PHE A 132 1.26 7.03 -9.20
C PHE A 132 0.93 6.38 -7.84
N VAL A 133 -0.35 6.40 -7.43
CA VAL A 133 -0.83 5.70 -6.25
C VAL A 133 -0.62 4.18 -6.39
N PHE A 134 -1.05 3.56 -7.48
CA PHE A 134 -0.84 2.10 -7.64
C PHE A 134 0.65 1.70 -7.72
N GLY A 135 1.54 2.63 -8.05
CA GLY A 135 3.00 2.48 -7.98
C GLY A 135 3.60 2.60 -6.56
N GLY A 136 2.78 2.89 -5.55
CA GLY A 136 3.20 3.03 -4.15
C GLY A 136 3.37 4.48 -3.66
N GLY A 137 3.01 5.47 -4.47
CA GLY A 137 3.03 6.88 -4.10
C GLY A 137 2.03 7.23 -2.97
N LYS A 138 2.27 8.33 -2.26
CA LYS A 138 1.34 8.84 -1.24
C LYS A 138 0.59 10.07 -1.75
N ILE A 139 -0.67 10.20 -1.35
CA ILE A 139 -1.44 11.43 -1.56
C ILE A 139 -1.87 11.99 -0.21
N LEU A 140 -1.66 13.29 -0.02
CA LEU A 140 -2.36 14.08 0.99
C LEU A 140 -3.31 15.03 0.29
N MET A 141 -4.60 14.84 0.51
CA MET A 141 -5.63 15.78 0.11
C MET A 141 -6.09 16.56 1.34
N VAL A 142 -5.96 17.87 1.29
CA VAL A 142 -6.58 18.80 2.24
C VAL A 142 -7.67 19.52 1.46
N ALA A 143 -8.89 19.56 1.97
CA ALA A 143 -9.91 20.44 1.40
C ALA A 143 -10.06 21.70 2.23
N GLU A 144 -10.53 22.76 1.59
CA GLU A 144 -11.18 23.90 2.25
C GLU A 144 -12.41 24.21 1.42
N ALA A 145 -13.48 23.47 1.65
CA ALA A 145 -14.64 23.51 0.78
C ALA A 145 -15.77 24.30 1.44
N GLN A 146 -15.82 25.60 1.15
CA GLN A 146 -16.85 26.48 1.71
C GLN A 146 -18.21 26.33 1.00
N ALA A 147 -18.23 25.72 -0.20
CA ALA A 147 -19.43 25.55 -1.02
C ALA A 147 -19.63 24.09 -1.45
N SER A 148 -20.89 23.66 -1.52
CA SER A 148 -21.28 22.28 -1.90
C SER A 148 -20.79 21.87 -3.29
N ALA A 149 -20.74 22.80 -4.25
CA ALA A 149 -20.21 22.53 -5.58
C ALA A 149 -18.71 22.15 -5.56
N VAL A 150 -17.93 22.80 -4.69
CA VAL A 150 -16.50 22.53 -4.53
C VAL A 150 -16.30 21.15 -3.88
N LEU A 151 -17.11 20.80 -2.88
CA LEU A 151 -17.15 19.46 -2.28
C LEU A 151 -17.44 18.35 -3.30
N ALA A 152 -18.33 18.59 -4.26
CA ALA A 152 -18.61 17.64 -5.32
C ALA A 152 -17.36 17.35 -6.16
N ASN A 153 -16.54 18.38 -6.46
CA ASN A 153 -15.29 18.21 -7.20
C ASN A 153 -14.26 17.40 -6.39
N TYR A 154 -14.08 17.67 -5.09
CA TYR A 154 -13.24 16.83 -4.23
C TYR A 154 -13.68 15.36 -4.25
N ASN A 155 -14.98 15.12 -4.09
CA ASN A 155 -15.54 13.77 -4.11
C ASN A 155 -15.38 13.10 -5.49
N ALA A 156 -15.45 13.85 -6.59
CA ALA A 156 -15.19 13.33 -7.94
C ALA A 156 -13.73 12.90 -8.11
N VAL A 157 -12.77 13.68 -7.58
CA VAL A 157 -11.35 13.28 -7.55
C VAL A 157 -11.18 12.01 -6.72
N LEU A 158 -11.70 11.97 -5.48
CA LEU A 158 -11.64 10.78 -4.63
C LEU A 158 -12.27 9.54 -5.30
N GLN A 159 -13.41 9.71 -5.98
CA GLN A 159 -14.06 8.64 -6.72
C GLN A 159 -13.19 8.13 -7.88
N SER A 160 -12.53 9.01 -8.63
CA SER A 160 -11.64 8.62 -9.74
C SER A 160 -10.43 7.78 -9.26
N LEU A 161 -9.95 8.05 -8.05
CA LEU A 161 -8.87 7.29 -7.41
C LEU A 161 -9.35 5.92 -6.89
N GLY A 162 -10.66 5.69 -6.83
CA GLY A 162 -11.25 4.43 -6.38
C GLY A 162 -11.25 4.24 -4.86
N THR A 163 -11.07 5.32 -4.09
CA THR A 163 -11.18 5.27 -2.62
C THR A 163 -12.64 5.22 -2.17
N THR A 164 -12.88 4.72 -0.95
CA THR A 164 -14.18 4.82 -0.27
C THR A 164 -14.37 6.15 0.46
N ILE A 165 -13.30 6.92 0.65
CA ILE A 165 -13.33 8.18 1.41
C ILE A 165 -14.21 9.22 0.72
N ARG A 166 -15.15 9.85 1.43
CA ARG A 166 -15.96 10.95 0.91
C ARG A 166 -16.11 12.07 1.93
N TYR A 167 -16.14 13.31 1.45
CA TYR A 167 -16.66 14.42 2.23
C TYR A 167 -18.19 14.30 2.32
N THR A 168 -18.72 14.44 3.54
CA THR A 168 -20.17 14.31 3.79
C THR A 168 -20.95 15.58 3.47
N GLY A 169 -20.25 16.72 3.34
CA GLY A 169 -20.84 18.05 3.21
C GLY A 169 -21.42 18.64 4.49
N SER A 170 -21.22 17.96 5.62
CA SER A 170 -21.52 18.54 6.93
C SER A 170 -20.33 19.37 7.42
N ARG A 171 -20.35 20.67 7.09
CA ARG A 171 -19.38 21.67 7.54
C ARG A 171 -19.79 22.25 8.89
N TYR A 172 -18.86 22.33 9.82
CA TYR A 172 -19.10 22.86 11.15
C TYR A 172 -18.28 24.11 11.40
N PRO A 173 -18.91 25.27 11.65
CA PRO A 173 -18.22 26.56 11.71
C PRO A 173 -17.39 26.76 12.99
N ASP A 174 -17.63 25.95 14.01
CA ASP A 174 -17.05 26.10 15.33
C ASP A 174 -15.59 25.61 15.38
N ILE A 175 -14.84 26.12 16.35
CA ILE A 175 -13.54 25.54 16.73
C ILE A 175 -13.80 24.43 17.73
N GLU A 176 -13.38 23.23 17.39
CA GLU A 176 -13.43 22.07 18.28
C GLU A 176 -12.03 21.78 18.82
N LYS A 177 -11.93 21.62 20.14
CA LYS A 177 -10.76 21.04 20.80
C LYS A 177 -10.99 19.54 20.89
N VAL A 178 -10.11 18.78 20.27
CA VAL A 178 -10.24 17.33 20.25
C VAL A 178 -9.09 16.73 21.07
N PRO A 179 -9.36 15.73 21.91
CA PRO A 179 -8.32 15.08 22.71
C PRO A 179 -7.25 14.44 21.84
N ALA A 180 -6.10 14.13 22.45
CA ALA A 180 -5.04 13.41 21.79
C ALA A 180 -5.58 12.10 21.16
N PRO A 181 -5.35 11.87 19.85
CA PRO A 181 -5.83 10.67 19.19
C PRO A 181 -5.14 9.43 19.73
N LYS A 182 -5.79 8.26 19.59
CA LYS A 182 -5.14 6.97 19.87
C LYS A 182 -3.87 6.84 18.99
N PRO A 183 -2.74 6.40 19.54
CA PRO A 183 -1.52 6.22 18.76
C PRO A 183 -1.73 5.28 17.56
N SER A 184 -1.17 5.69 16.42
CA SER A 184 -1.16 4.96 15.15
C SER A 184 0.07 5.39 14.35
N ALA A 185 0.24 4.83 13.15
CA ALA A 185 1.30 5.24 12.23
C ALA A 185 1.26 6.75 11.88
N TYR A 186 0.12 7.41 12.03
CA TYR A 186 -0.08 8.82 11.66
C TYR A 186 -0.38 9.75 12.85
N SER A 187 -0.55 9.18 14.05
CA SER A 187 -1.00 9.93 15.23
C SER A 187 -0.13 9.75 16.47
N THR A 188 0.95 8.96 16.37
CA THR A 188 1.90 8.79 17.47
C THR A 188 2.54 10.14 17.82
N GLY A 189 2.60 10.45 19.11
CA GLY A 189 3.18 11.71 19.61
C GLY A 189 2.30 12.95 19.44
N LEU A 190 1.08 12.81 18.88
CA LEU A 190 0.16 13.94 18.80
C LEU A 190 -0.48 14.23 20.16
N GLY A 191 -0.44 15.51 20.56
CA GLY A 191 -1.22 16.02 21.68
C GLY A 191 -2.66 16.35 21.26
N PRO A 192 -3.42 17.04 22.14
CA PRO A 192 -4.70 17.62 21.78
C PRO A 192 -4.56 18.59 20.60
N PHE A 193 -5.55 18.62 19.72
CA PHE A 193 -5.53 19.42 18.50
C PHE A 193 -6.79 20.27 18.37
N SER A 194 -6.74 21.25 17.47
CA SER A 194 -7.88 22.12 17.18
C SER A 194 -8.34 21.95 15.74
N LEU A 195 -9.61 21.59 15.58
CA LEU A 195 -10.27 21.65 14.29
C LEU A 195 -11.01 22.98 14.21
N ALA A 196 -10.74 23.78 13.18
CA ALA A 196 -11.46 25.02 12.94
C ALA A 196 -12.14 24.91 11.58
N LYS A 197 -13.47 25.06 11.57
CA LYS A 197 -14.26 25.06 10.33
C LYS A 197 -14.07 23.78 9.49
N TYR A 198 -14.38 22.62 10.06
CA TYR A 198 -14.13 21.33 9.42
C TYR A 198 -15.39 20.70 8.82
N ASP A 199 -15.21 19.99 7.72
CA ASP A 199 -16.09 18.99 7.13
C ASP A 199 -15.82 17.59 7.70
N THR A 200 -16.87 16.79 7.84
CA THR A 200 -16.70 15.38 8.20
C THR A 200 -16.47 14.49 6.99
N LEU A 201 -15.79 13.39 7.25
CA LEU A 201 -15.41 12.38 6.27
C LEU A 201 -16.11 11.06 6.59
N SER A 202 -16.47 10.32 5.55
CA SER A 202 -16.87 8.91 5.62
C SER A 202 -15.87 8.04 4.86
N GLY A 203 -15.90 6.73 5.09
CA GLY A 203 -14.96 5.77 4.48
C GLY A 203 -13.55 5.80 5.09
N GLY A 204 -12.67 4.94 4.57
CA GLY A 204 -11.30 4.81 5.05
C GLY A 204 -11.17 4.41 6.53
N ARG A 205 -10.01 4.70 7.11
CA ARG A 205 -9.68 4.50 8.54
C ARG A 205 -9.45 5.85 9.19
N THR A 206 -10.07 6.07 10.34
CA THR A 206 -9.97 7.33 11.07
C THR A 206 -8.60 7.49 11.75
N ILE A 207 -7.93 8.62 11.50
CA ILE A 207 -6.76 9.10 12.25
C ILE A 207 -7.24 10.03 13.36
N ILE A 208 -8.15 10.93 12.99
CA ILE A 208 -8.66 11.99 13.83
C ILE A 208 -10.19 11.92 13.87
N GLN A 209 -10.72 11.61 15.05
CA GLN A 209 -12.16 11.55 15.32
C GLN A 209 -12.61 12.82 16.04
N ALA A 210 -13.44 13.64 15.41
CA ALA A 210 -14.12 14.76 16.05
C ALA A 210 -15.46 14.32 16.64
N SER A 211 -16.09 15.20 17.43
CA SER A 211 -17.38 14.98 18.08
C SER A 211 -18.51 14.68 17.09
N ARG A 212 -18.44 15.27 15.88
CA ARG A 212 -19.47 15.13 14.85
C ARG A 212 -19.12 14.14 13.74
N GLY A 213 -17.91 13.58 13.76
CA GLY A 213 -17.47 12.58 12.78
C GLY A 213 -15.96 12.56 12.55
N PRO A 214 -15.45 11.67 11.69
CA PRO A 214 -14.05 11.65 11.30
C PRO A 214 -13.67 12.96 10.58
N ALA A 215 -12.55 13.56 10.98
CA ALA A 215 -12.02 14.78 10.32
C ALA A 215 -10.70 14.53 9.58
N VAL A 216 -9.97 13.47 9.93
CA VAL A 216 -8.82 13.01 9.15
C VAL A 216 -8.90 11.50 9.02
N VAL A 217 -8.86 11.02 7.79
CA VAL A 217 -8.92 9.60 7.48
C VAL A 217 -7.82 9.23 6.49
N TYR A 218 -7.47 7.95 6.44
CA TYR A 218 -6.60 7.40 5.42
C TYR A 218 -7.15 6.10 4.85
N GLU A 219 -6.78 5.80 3.62
CA GLU A 219 -7.09 4.53 2.97
C GLU A 219 -5.84 4.00 2.27
N LYS A 220 -5.67 2.68 2.31
CA LYS A 220 -4.64 2.02 1.53
C LYS A 220 -5.21 1.58 0.19
N LEU A 221 -4.62 2.06 -0.90
CA LEU A 221 -5.08 1.77 -2.26
C LEU A 221 -4.11 0.80 -2.94
N GLY A 222 -4.63 -0.04 -3.85
CA GLY A 222 -3.81 -0.90 -4.70
C GLY A 222 -3.09 -2.05 -4.00
N GLY A 223 -3.49 -2.42 -2.78
CA GLY A 223 -3.07 -3.69 -2.21
C GLY A 223 -3.56 -4.85 -3.09
N ILE A 224 -2.66 -5.77 -3.47
CA ILE A 224 -3.08 -7.04 -4.07
C ILE A 224 -4.02 -7.69 -3.05
N ALA A 225 -5.30 -7.84 -3.41
CA ALA A 225 -6.21 -8.68 -2.65
C ALA A 225 -5.49 -10.01 -2.45
N PRO A 226 -5.37 -10.53 -1.21
CA PRO A 226 -4.64 -11.77 -0.95
C PRO A 226 -5.09 -12.80 -1.99
N ILE A 227 -4.18 -13.23 -2.86
CA ILE A 227 -4.53 -14.22 -3.87
C ILE A 227 -4.93 -15.46 -3.06
N PRO A 228 -6.19 -15.91 -3.13
CA PRO A 228 -6.60 -17.08 -2.38
C PRO A 228 -5.69 -18.22 -2.84
N LEU A 229 -4.95 -18.79 -1.90
CA LEU A 229 -4.08 -19.92 -2.20
C LEU A 229 -4.97 -20.98 -2.86
N PRO A 230 -4.64 -21.48 -4.06
CA PRO A 230 -5.40 -22.58 -4.64
C PRO A 230 -5.51 -23.69 -3.60
N ALA A 231 -6.73 -24.22 -3.43
CA ALA A 231 -7.05 -25.16 -2.35
C ALA A 231 -6.12 -26.40 -2.28
N GLY A 232 -5.31 -26.64 -3.32
CA GLY A 232 -4.30 -27.69 -3.39
C GLY A 232 -2.92 -27.39 -2.80
N LEU A 233 -2.55 -26.13 -2.51
CA LEU A 233 -1.24 -25.81 -1.92
C LEU A 233 -1.00 -26.44 -0.53
N PRO A 234 -1.99 -26.45 0.38
CA PRO A 234 -1.89 -27.20 1.63
C PRO A 234 -1.68 -28.71 1.40
N LEU A 235 -2.28 -29.27 0.34
CA LEU A 235 -2.17 -30.69 0.00
C LEU A 235 -0.79 -31.06 -0.57
N ALA A 236 -0.16 -30.16 -1.32
CA ALA A 236 1.21 -30.37 -1.80
C ALA A 236 2.22 -30.34 -0.63
N GLY A 237 2.01 -29.45 0.34
CA GLY A 237 2.82 -29.38 1.56
C GLY A 237 2.73 -30.66 2.41
N THR A 238 1.52 -31.18 2.61
CA THR A 238 1.34 -32.45 3.36
C THR A 238 1.87 -33.66 2.59
N GLY A 239 1.73 -33.68 1.26
CA GLY A 239 2.27 -34.74 0.41
C GLY A 239 3.80 -34.85 0.46
N LEU A 240 4.51 -33.72 0.44
CA LEU A 240 5.98 -33.70 0.56
C LEU A 240 6.47 -34.13 1.94
N LEU A 241 5.76 -33.74 3.01
CA LEU A 241 6.05 -34.19 4.37
C LEU A 241 5.85 -35.72 4.51
N ALA A 242 4.80 -36.26 3.92
CA ALA A 242 4.54 -37.70 3.91
C ALA A 242 5.64 -38.48 3.15
N LEU A 243 6.04 -38.00 1.98
CA LEU A 243 7.14 -38.61 1.19
C LEU A 243 8.48 -38.56 1.95
N GLY A 244 8.79 -37.44 2.61
CA GLY A 244 9.98 -37.32 3.46
C GLY A 244 9.96 -38.31 4.63
N TRP A 245 8.81 -38.52 5.26
CA TRP A 245 8.64 -39.49 6.34
C TRP A 245 8.82 -40.94 5.85
N PHE A 246 8.22 -41.31 4.72
CA PHE A 246 8.38 -42.64 4.11
C PHE A 246 9.83 -42.92 3.68
N ALA A 247 10.50 -41.93 3.09
CA ALA A 247 11.91 -42.05 2.72
C ALA A 247 12.82 -42.27 3.94
N ARG A 248 12.52 -41.61 5.07
CA ARG A 248 13.25 -41.77 6.34
C ARG A 248 13.05 -43.15 6.95
N ARG A 249 11.83 -43.72 6.85
CA ARG A 249 11.51 -45.04 7.40
C ARG A 249 12.24 -46.17 6.67
N ARG A 250 12.38 -46.10 5.33
CA ARG A 250 13.10 -47.12 4.55
C ARG A 250 14.59 -47.22 4.87
N ARG A 251 15.25 -46.12 5.25
CA ARG A 251 16.68 -46.15 5.62
C ARG A 251 16.97 -46.87 6.93
N ARG A 252 15.98 -47.01 7.83
CA ARG A 252 16.17 -47.68 9.13
C ARG A 252 15.98 -49.19 9.09
N SER A 253 15.47 -49.75 7.99
CA SER A 253 15.19 -51.19 7.88
C SER A 253 16.33 -52.00 7.26
N GLY A 254 17.45 -51.37 6.89
CA GLY A 254 18.61 -52.04 6.27
C GLY A 254 19.68 -52.54 7.24
N ASP A 255 19.63 -52.18 8.52
CA ASP A 255 20.70 -52.47 9.51
C ASP A 255 20.40 -53.68 10.43
N PHE A 256 19.45 -54.55 10.07
CA PHE A 256 19.13 -55.76 10.85
C PHE A 256 19.63 -57.03 10.16
N ASP A 257 20.94 -57.11 9.95
CA ASP A 257 21.65 -58.37 9.68
C ASP A 257 22.79 -58.53 10.70
N GLY A 258 22.41 -58.52 11.99
CA GLY A 258 23.26 -58.96 13.09
C GLY A 258 23.14 -60.47 13.23
N GLY A 259 23.95 -61.22 12.48
CA GLY A 259 24.05 -62.67 12.58
C GLY A 259 24.42 -63.14 14.00
N PRO A 260 23.93 -64.32 14.43
CA PRO A 260 24.23 -64.87 15.75
C PRO A 260 25.71 -65.18 15.89
N GLY A 261 26.37 -64.53 16.84
CA GLY A 261 27.72 -64.86 17.26
C GLY A 261 27.78 -66.28 17.81
N GLN A 262 28.43 -67.18 17.08
CA GLN A 262 29.02 -68.39 17.64
C GLN A 262 30.35 -68.04 18.31
N GLY A 263 30.45 -68.33 19.61
CA GLY A 263 31.70 -68.42 20.38
C GLY A 263 31.36 -69.17 21.66
N ARG A 264 31.59 -70.49 21.66
CA ARG A 264 32.69 -71.21 22.35
C ARG A 264 32.55 -71.20 23.86
#